data_AF-T1B0W4-F1
#
_entry.id   AF-T1B0W4-F1
#
_cell.length_a   1.000
_cell.length_b   1.000
_cell.length_c   1.000
_cell.angle_alpha   90.00
_cell.angle_beta   90.00
_cell.angle_gamma   90.00
#
_symmetry.space_group_name_H-M   'P 1'
#
loop_
_entity.id
_entity.type
_entity.pdbx_description
1 polymer ?
#
loop_
_entity_poly.entity_id
_entity_poly.type
_entity_poly.pdbx_seq_one_letter_code
_entity_poly.pdbx_strand_id
1 'polypeptide(L)'
;HAARRRQLRRLPAHGQARAGRCTLRAALPLASANSISLGRLLPQAGYYAWAALDYWRQHARALSFIVPTGNLGNALACVIARRMGLPIGRIVLACNDNDTLPRYFAGAAYAAQPSRRTLANAMDVGAPSNFERLRALYADDAALRADLTAHAVSDADIRATLRSARTRHGLLPCPHTATALHVLQRLRAAGDTQPFAIVATAHAAKFAEVVEPEFGQVVDIPGPLAALLARPSHSEALAASDDALLARLWRLQDID
;
A
#
# COMPACT_ATOMS: atom_id res chain seq x y z
N HIS A 1 -1.09 -39.82 38.28
CA HIS A 1 -2.14 -38.99 38.89
C HIS A 1 -1.48 -37.93 39.77
N ALA A 2 -1.80 -36.64 39.54
CA ALA A 2 -1.58 -35.50 40.44
C ALA A 2 -0.13 -35.11 40.88
N ALA A 3 0.75 -34.68 39.97
CA ALA A 3 1.90 -33.82 40.36
C ALA A 3 2.47 -32.90 39.25
N ARG A 4 1.85 -32.81 38.06
CA ARG A 4 2.33 -31.96 36.93
C ARG A 4 1.29 -30.95 36.44
N ARG A 5 0.41 -30.49 37.34
CA ARG A 5 -0.55 -29.42 37.07
C ARG A 5 -0.54 -28.44 38.22
N ARG A 6 0.28 -27.39 38.10
CA ARG A 6 0.12 -26.04 38.68
C ARG A 6 1.49 -25.35 38.77
N GLN A 7 1.83 -24.61 37.72
CA GLN A 7 2.50 -23.32 37.89
C GLN A 7 2.06 -22.43 36.73
N LEU A 8 0.90 -21.80 36.95
CA LEU A 8 0.43 -20.70 36.15
C LEU A 8 1.48 -19.59 36.19
N ARG A 9 1.99 -19.32 34.98
CA ARG A 9 2.85 -18.21 34.58
C ARG A 9 2.45 -16.90 35.28
N ARG A 10 3.37 -16.33 36.07
CA ARG A 10 3.36 -14.89 36.35
C ARG A 10 3.89 -14.18 35.11
N LEU A 11 3.12 -13.20 34.61
CA LEU A 11 3.55 -12.30 33.54
C LEU A 11 4.76 -11.48 33.99
N PRO A 12 5.80 -11.32 33.16
CA PRO A 12 6.97 -10.56 33.57
C PRO A 12 6.83 -9.05 33.43
N ALA A 13 7.44 -8.32 34.37
CA ALA A 13 7.66 -6.88 34.26
C ALA A 13 8.64 -6.52 33.11
N HIS A 14 8.52 -5.28 32.60
CA HIS A 14 9.11 -4.72 31.37
C HIS A 14 10.58 -5.08 31.01
N GLY A 15 11.43 -5.50 31.96
CA GLY A 15 12.80 -5.97 31.67
C GLY A 15 12.90 -7.38 31.07
N GLN A 16 11.93 -8.27 31.33
CA GLN A 16 11.93 -9.65 30.82
C GLN A 16 11.31 -9.78 29.42
N ALA A 17 10.54 -8.80 28.95
CA ALA A 17 9.99 -8.78 27.59
C ALA A 17 11.12 -8.78 26.52
N ARG A 18 12.24 -8.12 26.80
CA ARG A 18 13.40 -8.07 25.89
C ARG A 18 14.14 -9.41 25.85
N ALA A 19 14.31 -10.07 27.00
CA ALA A 19 14.87 -11.42 27.09
C ALA A 19 13.95 -12.46 26.44
N GLY A 20 12.63 -12.36 26.65
CA GLY A 20 11.62 -13.21 26.04
C GLY A 20 11.53 -13.10 24.51
N ARG A 21 11.82 -11.92 23.94
CA ARG A 21 11.92 -11.73 22.49
C ARG A 21 13.15 -12.40 21.88
N CYS A 22 14.30 -12.36 22.58
CA CYS A 22 15.52 -13.04 22.12
C CYS A 22 15.38 -14.56 22.17
N THR A 23 14.76 -15.13 23.21
CA THR A 23 14.49 -16.56 23.30
C THR A 23 13.41 -17.02 22.31
N LEU A 24 12.36 -16.23 22.09
CA LEU A 24 11.34 -16.53 21.09
C LEU A 24 11.91 -16.57 19.67
N ARG A 25 12.79 -15.64 19.30
CA ARG A 25 13.41 -15.63 17.96
C ARG A 25 14.40 -16.78 17.75
N ALA A 26 14.99 -17.31 18.83
CA ALA A 26 15.81 -18.52 18.78
C ALA A 26 14.95 -19.80 18.68
N ALA A 27 13.76 -19.80 19.29
CA ALA A 27 12.84 -20.94 19.28
C ALA A 27 11.93 -20.99 18.06
N LEU A 28 11.57 -19.84 17.49
CA LEU A 28 10.71 -19.69 16.31
C LEU A 28 11.44 -18.93 15.19
N PRO A 29 11.40 -19.42 13.94
CA PRO A 29 11.95 -18.71 12.78
C PRO A 29 11.05 -17.52 12.41
N LEU A 30 11.04 -16.48 13.24
CA LEU A 30 10.25 -15.27 13.03
C LEU A 30 10.84 -14.44 11.88
N ALA A 31 10.02 -14.19 10.86
CA ALA A 31 10.30 -13.26 9.77
C ALA A 31 9.17 -12.24 9.64
N SER A 32 9.47 -11.05 9.11
CA SER A 32 8.46 -10.05 8.79
C SER A 32 8.24 -9.96 7.28
N ALA A 33 6.98 -10.06 6.86
CA ALA A 33 6.54 -9.84 5.48
C ALA A 33 5.98 -8.42 5.27
N ASN A 34 6.48 -7.42 6.01
CA ASN A 34 6.02 -6.04 5.87
C ASN A 34 6.63 -5.35 4.62
N SER A 35 6.16 -4.15 4.30
CA SER A 35 6.64 -3.34 3.17
C SER A 35 8.10 -2.89 3.27
N ILE A 36 8.79 -3.20 4.38
CA ILE A 36 10.23 -2.97 4.56
C ILE A 36 11.02 -4.16 3.98
N SER A 37 10.45 -5.35 3.84
CA SER A 37 11.17 -6.47 3.23
C SER A 37 11.57 -6.18 1.77
N LEU A 38 12.87 -6.32 1.45
CA LEU A 38 13.38 -6.23 0.06
C LEU A 38 12.70 -7.25 -0.86
N GLY A 39 12.30 -8.41 -0.29
CA GLY A 39 11.54 -9.44 -1.00
C GLY A 39 10.16 -8.99 -1.47
N ARG A 40 9.61 -7.87 -0.96
CA ARG A 40 8.41 -7.23 -1.52
C ARG A 40 8.73 -6.13 -2.53
N LEU A 41 9.84 -5.43 -2.36
CA LEU A 41 10.18 -4.25 -3.15
C LEU A 41 10.67 -4.62 -4.56
N LEU A 42 11.58 -5.59 -4.68
CA LEU A 42 12.16 -5.95 -5.97
C LEU A 42 11.17 -6.60 -6.95
N PRO A 43 10.28 -7.53 -6.52
CA PRO A 43 9.28 -8.07 -7.43
C PRO A 43 8.31 -7.01 -7.97
N GLN A 44 8.06 -5.94 -7.20
CA GLN A 44 7.21 -4.85 -7.66
C GLN A 44 7.85 -4.03 -8.79
N ALA A 45 9.18 -3.92 -8.83
CA ALA A 45 9.88 -3.25 -9.93
C ALA A 45 9.68 -4.00 -11.27
N GLY A 46 9.43 -5.31 -11.22
CA GLY A 46 9.24 -6.16 -12.40
C GLY A 46 8.06 -5.73 -13.29
N TYR A 47 6.89 -5.42 -12.71
CA TYR A 47 5.75 -4.99 -13.54
C TYR A 47 5.91 -3.58 -14.10
N TYR A 48 6.67 -2.71 -13.44
CA TYR A 48 7.03 -1.39 -13.98
C TYR A 48 7.97 -1.54 -15.18
N ALA A 49 9.01 -2.37 -15.02
CA ALA A 49 9.94 -2.67 -16.11
C ALA A 49 9.21 -3.27 -17.32
N TRP A 50 8.32 -4.25 -17.08
CA TRP A 50 7.52 -4.87 -18.14
C TRP A 50 6.64 -3.84 -18.86
N ALA A 51 5.82 -3.08 -18.14
CA ALA A 51 4.90 -2.10 -18.75
C ALA A 51 5.65 -0.98 -19.49
N ALA A 52 6.76 -0.48 -18.92
CA ALA A 52 7.56 0.57 -19.54
C ALA A 52 8.26 0.09 -20.82
N LEU A 53 8.83 -1.12 -20.81
CA LEU A 53 9.50 -1.69 -21.98
C LEU A 53 8.50 -2.05 -23.09
N ASP A 54 7.35 -2.62 -22.73
CA ASP A 54 6.30 -2.93 -23.70
C ASP A 54 5.82 -1.65 -24.41
N TYR A 55 5.52 -0.61 -23.63
CA TYR A 55 5.11 0.68 -24.15
C TYR A 55 6.19 1.34 -25.01
N TRP A 56 7.45 1.32 -24.55
CA TRP A 56 8.57 1.90 -25.28
C TRP A 56 8.83 1.18 -26.61
N ARG A 57 8.71 -0.15 -26.67
CA ARG A 57 8.85 -0.90 -27.94
C ARG A 57 7.81 -0.51 -28.98
N GLN A 58 6.59 -0.17 -28.54
CA GLN A 58 5.49 0.18 -29.45
C GLN A 58 5.49 1.66 -29.86
N HIS A 59 6.03 2.55 -29.02
CA HIS A 59 5.87 4.00 -29.20
C HIS A 59 7.17 4.80 -29.17
N ALA A 60 8.32 4.16 -28.95
CA ALA A 60 9.64 4.78 -28.80
C ALA A 60 9.67 5.95 -27.79
N ARG A 61 8.80 5.91 -26.78
CA ARG A 61 8.66 6.97 -25.76
C ARG A 61 8.47 6.39 -24.38
N ALA A 62 8.94 7.11 -23.36
CA ALA A 62 8.83 6.68 -21.97
C ALA A 62 7.37 6.69 -21.47
N LEU A 63 7.02 5.72 -20.62
CA LEU A 63 5.71 5.66 -19.97
C LEU A 63 5.79 6.30 -18.59
N SER A 64 4.89 7.25 -18.30
CA SER A 64 4.74 7.81 -16.95
C SER A 64 3.76 6.98 -16.13
N PHE A 65 3.84 7.05 -14.80
CA PHE A 65 2.99 6.29 -13.89
C PHE A 65 2.31 7.17 -12.86
N ILE A 66 1.04 6.88 -12.57
CA ILE A 66 0.34 7.40 -11.39
C ILE A 66 0.08 6.24 -10.44
N VAL A 67 0.64 6.34 -9.23
CA VAL A 67 0.67 5.26 -8.24
C VAL A 67 -0.19 5.64 -7.04
N PRO A 68 -1.32 4.95 -6.79
CA PRO A 68 -2.03 5.04 -5.52
C PRO A 68 -1.08 4.68 -4.37
N THR A 69 -0.88 5.61 -3.44
CA THR A 69 0.23 5.55 -2.49
C THR A 69 -0.25 5.69 -1.04
N GLY A 70 0.09 4.70 -0.22
CA GLY A 70 0.05 4.77 1.25
C GLY A 70 1.45 4.61 1.83
N ASN A 71 1.84 3.37 2.13
CA ASN A 71 3.17 3.03 2.67
C ASN A 71 4.37 3.20 1.71
N LEU A 72 4.16 3.76 0.52
CA LEU A 72 5.17 4.14 -0.48
C LEU A 72 6.04 3.01 -1.09
N GLY A 73 5.90 1.75 -0.67
CA GLY A 73 6.70 0.64 -1.21
C GLY A 73 6.52 0.45 -2.73
N ASN A 74 5.28 0.54 -3.22
CA ASN A 74 4.96 0.38 -4.64
C ASN A 74 5.62 1.50 -5.50
N ALA A 75 5.43 2.77 -5.10
CA ALA A 75 6.05 3.88 -5.82
C ALA A 75 7.59 3.86 -5.72
N LEU A 76 8.15 3.43 -4.59
CA LEU A 76 9.59 3.23 -4.45
C LEU A 76 10.11 2.18 -5.45
N ALA A 77 9.36 1.11 -5.70
CA ALA A 77 9.72 0.11 -6.71
C ALA A 77 9.73 0.71 -8.14
N CYS A 78 8.81 1.64 -8.44
CA CYS A 78 8.81 2.41 -9.69
C CYS A 78 10.08 3.26 -9.84
N VAL A 79 10.45 3.97 -8.77
CA VAL A 79 11.67 4.79 -8.73
C VAL A 79 12.92 3.94 -8.93
N ILE A 80 12.98 2.78 -8.28
CA ILE A 80 14.09 1.82 -8.44
C ILE A 80 14.16 1.35 -9.90
N ALA A 81 13.03 0.94 -10.50
CA ALA A 81 13.00 0.54 -11.91
C ALA A 81 13.51 1.66 -12.83
N ARG A 82 13.09 2.91 -12.61
CA ARG A 82 13.58 4.06 -13.41
C ARG A 82 15.09 4.24 -13.25
N ARG A 83 15.61 4.13 -12.03
CA ARG A 83 17.05 4.25 -11.74
C ARG A 83 17.89 3.08 -12.26
N MET A 84 17.28 1.93 -12.49
CA MET A 84 17.92 0.80 -13.20
C MET A 84 18.03 1.06 -14.72
N GLY A 85 17.55 2.19 -15.23
CA GLY A 85 17.66 2.60 -16.64
C GLY A 85 16.45 2.25 -17.49
N LEU A 86 15.33 1.83 -16.88
CA LEU A 86 14.11 1.53 -17.62
C LEU A 86 13.45 2.82 -18.15
N PRO A 87 12.77 2.79 -19.31
CA PRO A 87 12.20 3.97 -19.98
C PRO A 87 10.92 4.46 -19.28
N ILE A 88 11.07 4.91 -18.04
CA ILE A 88 10.02 5.42 -17.16
C ILE A 88 10.10 6.94 -17.13
N GLY A 89 8.99 7.58 -17.44
CA GLY A 89 8.85 9.04 -17.43
C GLY A 89 8.59 9.58 -16.03
N ARG A 90 7.51 10.36 -15.90
CA ARG A 90 7.09 10.96 -14.63
C ARG A 90 6.51 9.88 -13.71
N ILE A 91 6.75 10.04 -12.41
CA ILE A 91 6.13 9.22 -11.37
C ILE A 91 5.33 10.16 -10.47
N VAL A 92 4.03 9.92 -10.41
CA VAL A 92 3.05 10.75 -9.69
C VAL A 92 2.42 9.93 -8.59
N LEU A 93 2.45 10.44 -7.36
CA LEU A 93 1.87 9.78 -6.19
C LEU A 93 0.43 10.29 -5.98
N ALA A 94 -0.54 9.39 -6.03
CA ALA A 94 -1.92 9.69 -5.68
C ALA A 94 -2.19 9.23 -4.24
N CYS A 95 -2.38 10.18 -3.32
CA CYS A 95 -2.70 9.91 -1.92
C CYS A 95 -4.18 10.27 -1.67
N ASN A 96 -4.80 9.63 -0.68
CA ASN A 96 -6.10 10.06 -0.18
C ASN A 96 -5.93 11.27 0.77
N ASP A 97 -6.91 11.55 1.64
CA ASP A 97 -6.83 12.63 2.64
C ASP A 97 -5.69 12.48 3.68
N ASN A 98 -4.92 11.39 3.65
CA ASN A 98 -3.64 11.26 4.35
C ASN A 98 -2.54 11.96 3.54
N ASP A 99 -2.40 13.26 3.77
CA ASP A 99 -1.68 14.19 2.90
C ASP A 99 -0.21 14.44 3.26
N THR A 100 0.40 13.60 4.10
CA THR A 100 1.82 13.75 4.52
C THR A 100 2.78 13.88 3.33
N LEU A 101 2.63 13.04 2.31
CA LEU A 101 3.44 13.11 1.10
C LEU A 101 3.09 14.35 0.25
N PRO A 102 1.82 14.62 -0.11
CA PRO A 102 1.43 15.86 -0.79
C PRO A 102 2.00 17.13 -0.14
N ARG A 103 1.91 17.28 1.19
CA ARG A 103 2.47 18.43 1.92
C ARG A 103 4.00 18.52 1.78
N TYR A 104 4.70 17.39 1.93
CA TYR A 104 6.14 17.34 1.76
C TYR A 104 6.58 17.76 0.35
N PHE A 105 5.92 17.21 -0.68
CA PHE A 105 6.20 17.55 -2.08
C PHE A 105 5.80 18.99 -2.46
N ALA A 106 4.86 19.59 -1.72
CA ALA A 106 4.50 21.01 -1.82
C ALA A 106 5.50 21.95 -1.11
N GLY A 107 6.56 21.43 -0.50
CA GLY A 107 7.65 22.22 0.09
C GLY A 107 7.75 22.18 1.60
N ALA A 108 6.75 21.65 2.31
CA ALA A 108 6.80 21.53 3.77
C ALA A 108 7.86 20.51 4.22
N ALA A 109 8.39 20.67 5.42
CA ALA A 109 9.23 19.65 6.05
C ALA A 109 8.44 18.34 6.20
N TYR A 110 9.12 17.19 6.10
CA TYR A 110 8.48 15.91 6.36
C TYR A 110 8.04 15.85 7.83
N ALA A 111 6.76 15.61 8.05
CA ALA A 111 6.17 15.45 9.38
C ALA A 111 5.16 14.30 9.34
N ALA A 112 5.43 13.24 10.08
CA ALA A 112 4.49 12.13 10.24
C ALA A 112 3.18 12.64 10.87
N GLN A 113 2.06 12.13 10.37
CA GLN A 113 0.73 12.49 10.85
C GLN A 113 -0.04 11.26 11.34
N PRO A 114 -1.03 11.43 12.23
CA PRO A 114 -2.01 10.39 12.50
C PRO A 114 -2.75 9.97 11.23
N SER A 115 -3.00 8.67 11.06
CA SER A 115 -3.80 8.18 9.93
C SER A 115 -5.26 8.62 10.06
N ARG A 116 -5.83 9.07 8.93
CA ARG A 116 -7.24 9.42 8.76
C ARG A 116 -7.93 8.30 7.99
N ARG A 117 -9.13 7.90 8.40
CA ARG A 117 -9.90 6.87 7.70
C ARG A 117 -10.52 7.43 6.43
N THR A 118 -10.42 6.71 5.32
CA THR A 118 -10.96 7.12 4.02
C THR A 118 -11.57 5.93 3.26
N LEU A 119 -12.18 6.18 2.10
CA LEU A 119 -12.66 5.12 1.19
C LEU A 119 -11.51 4.27 0.64
N ALA A 120 -10.35 4.88 0.40
CA ALA A 120 -9.15 4.20 -0.07
C ALA A 120 -8.33 3.65 1.11
N ASN A 121 -8.96 2.86 1.98
CA ASN A 121 -8.44 2.45 3.29
C ASN A 121 -7.00 1.89 3.34
N ALA A 122 -6.58 1.12 2.34
CA ALA A 122 -5.20 0.60 2.24
C ALA A 122 -4.12 1.70 2.10
N MET A 123 -4.54 2.93 1.81
CA MET A 123 -3.70 4.13 1.71
C MET A 123 -3.81 5.03 2.95
N ASP A 124 -4.54 4.63 4.00
CA ASP A 124 -4.70 5.39 5.25
C ASP A 124 -3.42 5.40 6.10
N VAL A 125 -2.41 6.09 5.61
CA VAL A 125 -1.04 6.08 6.13
C VAL A 125 -0.54 7.51 6.28
N GLY A 126 -0.61 8.03 7.50
CA GLY A 126 -0.02 9.33 7.83
C GLY A 126 1.51 9.32 8.02
N ALA A 127 2.12 8.13 8.14
CA ALA A 127 3.56 7.94 8.29
C ALA A 127 4.10 6.84 7.36
N PRO A 128 4.40 7.16 6.08
CA PRO A 128 4.81 6.14 5.10
C PRO A 128 6.15 5.48 5.46
N SER A 129 6.12 4.18 5.76
CA SER A 129 7.30 3.43 6.21
C SER A 129 8.48 3.38 5.23
N ASN A 130 8.24 3.57 3.92
CA ASN A 130 9.30 3.60 2.90
C ASN A 130 9.80 5.01 2.56
N PHE A 131 9.34 6.06 3.26
CA PHE A 131 9.77 7.44 2.97
C PHE A 131 11.29 7.62 3.14
N GLU A 132 11.87 7.14 4.24
CA GLU A 132 13.31 7.24 4.48
C GLU A 132 14.13 6.54 3.39
N ARG A 133 13.63 5.41 2.86
CA ARG A 133 14.29 4.70 1.76
C ARG A 133 14.24 5.48 0.47
N LEU A 134 13.09 6.09 0.18
CA LEU A 134 12.96 6.96 -0.97
C LEU A 134 13.94 8.12 -0.86
N ARG A 135 13.95 8.81 0.29
CA ARG A 135 14.85 9.93 0.57
C ARG A 135 16.32 9.57 0.41
N ALA A 136 16.73 8.40 0.92
CA ALA A 136 18.10 7.90 0.81
C ALA A 136 18.58 7.65 -0.63
N LEU A 137 17.67 7.57 -1.62
CA LEU A 137 18.07 7.48 -3.02
C LEU A 137 18.52 8.85 -3.58
N TYR A 138 18.11 9.97 -3.01
CA TYR A 138 18.40 11.30 -3.55
C TYR A 138 19.49 12.01 -2.75
N ALA A 139 20.18 12.95 -3.41
CA ALA A 139 21.22 13.74 -2.76
C ALA A 139 20.64 14.61 -1.62
N ASP A 140 19.47 15.20 -1.87
CA ASP A 140 18.74 16.04 -0.92
C ASP A 140 17.23 16.06 -1.23
N ASP A 141 16.48 16.75 -0.38
CA ASP A 141 15.03 16.88 -0.50
C ASP A 141 14.63 17.70 -1.74
N ALA A 142 15.48 18.61 -2.22
CA ALA A 142 15.21 19.42 -3.42
C ALA A 142 15.24 18.55 -4.68
N ALA A 143 16.26 17.69 -4.83
CA ALA A 143 16.35 16.72 -5.91
C ALA A 143 15.18 15.72 -5.89
N LEU A 144 14.79 15.25 -4.71
CA LEU A 144 13.61 14.38 -4.56
C LEU A 144 12.31 15.09 -4.99
N ARG A 145 12.10 16.33 -4.56
CA ARG A 145 10.91 17.12 -4.93
C ARG A 145 10.86 17.48 -6.41
N ALA A 146 12.00 17.61 -7.07
CA ALA A 146 12.06 17.83 -8.50
C ALA A 146 11.72 16.57 -9.31
N ASP A 147 11.97 15.37 -8.77
CA ASP A 147 11.86 14.11 -9.51
C ASP A 147 10.47 13.44 -9.42
N LEU A 148 9.67 13.77 -8.39
CA LEU A 148 8.35 13.19 -8.14
C LEU A 148 7.33 14.28 -7.78
N THR A 149 6.05 14.03 -8.09
CA THR A 149 4.94 14.87 -7.61
C THR A 149 3.95 14.04 -6.80
N ALA A 150 3.25 14.67 -5.86
CA ALA A 150 2.22 14.02 -5.06
C ALA A 150 0.95 14.87 -4.96
N HIS A 151 -0.21 14.22 -5.00
CA HIS A 151 -1.51 14.86 -4.94
C HIS A 151 -2.39 14.16 -3.90
N ALA A 152 -3.07 14.95 -3.08
CA ALA A 152 -4.14 14.47 -2.21
C ALA A 152 -5.47 14.46 -2.97
N VAL A 153 -6.31 13.48 -2.69
CA VAL A 153 -7.66 13.33 -3.24
C VAL A 153 -8.63 13.03 -2.10
N SER A 154 -9.70 13.81 -2.03
CA SER A 154 -10.70 13.67 -0.97
C SER A 154 -11.65 12.49 -1.23
N ASP A 155 -12.33 11.99 -0.20
CA ASP A 155 -13.38 10.99 -0.38
C ASP A 155 -14.52 11.46 -1.29
N ALA A 156 -14.84 12.76 -1.28
CA ALA A 156 -15.84 13.34 -2.18
C ALA A 156 -15.38 13.22 -3.65
N ASP A 157 -14.11 13.51 -3.92
CA ASP A 157 -13.51 13.39 -5.25
C ASP A 157 -13.38 11.92 -5.69
N ILE A 158 -13.05 11.01 -4.76
CA ILE A 158 -13.03 9.57 -5.02
C ILE A 158 -14.42 9.10 -5.46
N ARG A 159 -15.50 9.46 -4.74
CA ARG A 159 -16.88 9.12 -5.12
C ARG A 159 -17.26 9.69 -6.48
N ALA A 160 -16.98 10.96 -6.73
CA ALA A 160 -17.25 11.58 -8.03
C ALA A 160 -16.50 10.86 -9.17
N THR A 161 -15.28 10.40 -8.90
CA THR A 161 -14.48 9.64 -9.86
C THR A 161 -15.06 8.24 -10.09
N LEU A 162 -15.50 7.54 -9.05
CA LEU A 162 -16.18 6.24 -9.16
C LEU A 162 -17.43 6.34 -10.04
N ARG A 163 -18.31 7.33 -9.77
CA ARG A 163 -19.55 7.57 -10.53
C ARG A 163 -19.30 7.83 -12.02
N SER A 164 -18.22 8.53 -12.35
CA SER A 164 -17.88 8.89 -13.74
C SER A 164 -16.96 7.91 -14.45
N ALA A 165 -16.39 6.92 -13.75
CA ALA A 165 -15.36 6.06 -14.31
C ALA A 165 -15.86 5.18 -15.45
N ARG A 166 -17.09 4.65 -15.37
CA ARG A 166 -17.63 3.80 -16.43
C ARG A 166 -17.82 4.58 -17.73
N THR A 167 -18.37 5.80 -17.65
CA THR A 167 -18.62 6.64 -18.82
C THR A 167 -17.33 7.19 -19.42
N ARG A 168 -16.36 7.59 -18.58
CA ARG A 168 -15.09 8.19 -19.05
C ARG A 168 -14.03 7.18 -19.47
N HIS A 169 -14.00 6.02 -18.83
CA HIS A 169 -12.88 5.07 -18.94
C HIS A 169 -13.34 3.64 -19.27
N GLY A 170 -14.64 3.39 -19.36
CA GLY A 170 -15.15 2.05 -19.66
C GLY A 170 -14.89 1.03 -18.56
N LEU A 171 -14.58 1.44 -17.33
CA LEU A 171 -14.20 0.53 -16.23
C LEU A 171 -14.90 0.87 -14.90
N LEU A 172 -14.92 -0.11 -13.99
CA LEU A 172 -15.41 0.01 -12.62
C LEU A 172 -14.23 -0.13 -11.64
N PRO A 173 -13.61 0.98 -11.17
CA PRO A 173 -12.38 0.93 -10.39
C PRO A 173 -12.64 0.72 -8.90
N CYS A 174 -11.69 0.17 -8.16
CA CYS A 174 -11.71 0.29 -6.69
C CYS A 174 -11.40 1.74 -6.25
N PRO A 175 -11.65 2.12 -4.98
CA PRO A 175 -11.37 3.46 -4.48
C PRO A 175 -9.92 3.92 -4.65
N HIS A 176 -8.95 3.01 -4.54
CA HIS A 176 -7.52 3.30 -4.73
C HIS A 176 -7.21 3.67 -6.19
N THR A 177 -7.72 2.89 -7.14
CA THR A 177 -7.57 3.18 -8.57
C THR A 177 -8.29 4.48 -8.94
N ALA A 178 -9.48 4.73 -8.36
CA ALA A 178 -10.21 5.99 -8.54
C ALA A 178 -9.41 7.21 -8.07
N THR A 179 -8.63 7.08 -6.98
CA THR A 179 -7.72 8.15 -6.52
C THR A 179 -6.72 8.54 -7.61
N ALA A 180 -6.07 7.56 -8.26
CA ALA A 180 -5.12 7.84 -9.34
C ALA A 180 -5.79 8.34 -10.63
N LEU A 181 -6.99 7.85 -10.96
CA LEU A 181 -7.79 8.37 -12.08
C LEU A 181 -8.17 9.83 -11.87
N HIS A 182 -8.52 10.22 -10.64
CA HIS A 182 -8.81 11.62 -10.32
C HIS A 182 -7.58 12.52 -10.58
N VAL A 183 -6.40 12.09 -10.15
CA VAL A 183 -5.15 12.81 -10.42
C VAL A 183 -4.90 12.92 -11.93
N LEU A 184 -5.12 11.86 -12.71
CA LEU A 184 -5.05 11.91 -14.16
C LEU A 184 -6.02 12.95 -14.74
N GLN A 185 -7.27 12.98 -14.27
CA GLN A 185 -8.28 13.94 -14.72
C GLN A 185 -7.83 15.38 -14.44
N ARG A 186 -7.24 15.65 -13.27
CA ARG A 186 -6.67 16.98 -12.94
C ARG A 186 -5.50 17.35 -13.85
N LEU A 187 -4.59 16.42 -14.11
CA LEU A 187 -3.46 16.65 -15.04
C LEU A 187 -3.97 16.95 -16.45
N ARG A 188 -4.97 16.19 -16.94
CA ARG A 188 -5.58 16.41 -18.26
C ARG A 188 -6.29 17.76 -18.34
N ALA A 189 -7.01 18.16 -17.29
CA ALA A 189 -7.64 19.48 -17.22
C ALA A 189 -6.61 20.62 -17.23
N ALA A 190 -5.39 20.37 -16.74
CA ALA A 190 -4.26 21.31 -16.80
C ALA A 190 -3.48 21.27 -18.13
N GLY A 191 -3.99 20.55 -19.14
CA GLY A 191 -3.38 20.49 -20.48
C GLY A 191 -2.27 19.45 -20.65
N ASP A 192 -2.04 18.59 -19.66
CA ASP A 192 -1.06 17.51 -19.78
C ASP A 192 -1.54 16.47 -20.81
N THR A 193 -0.70 16.12 -21.78
CA THR A 193 -0.99 15.11 -22.81
C THR A 193 -0.05 13.89 -22.77
N GLN A 194 0.84 13.81 -21.78
CA GLN A 194 1.82 12.74 -21.64
C GLN A 194 1.16 11.38 -21.37
N PRO A 195 1.73 10.26 -21.86
CA PRO A 195 1.19 8.93 -21.55
C PRO A 195 1.35 8.59 -20.08
N PHE A 196 0.25 8.21 -19.44
CA PHE A 196 0.24 7.72 -18.07
C PHE A 196 -0.38 6.32 -18.01
N ALA A 197 0.29 5.41 -17.32
CA ALA A 197 -0.31 4.20 -16.80
C ALA A 197 -0.80 4.43 -15.36
N ILE A 198 -2.01 3.98 -15.09
CA ILE A 198 -2.58 3.96 -13.74
C ILE A 198 -2.27 2.61 -13.11
N VAL A 199 -1.66 2.61 -11.93
CA VAL A 199 -1.41 1.38 -11.18
C VAL A 199 -2.68 0.96 -10.46
N ALA A 200 -3.48 0.08 -11.07
CA ALA A 200 -4.70 -0.43 -10.47
C ALA A 200 -4.37 -1.47 -9.38
N THR A 201 -4.47 -1.06 -8.11
CA THR A 201 -3.91 -1.84 -6.98
C THR A 201 -4.85 -2.90 -6.41
N ALA A 202 -6.14 -2.86 -6.74
CA ALA A 202 -7.12 -3.84 -6.27
C ALA A 202 -8.32 -3.96 -7.22
N HIS A 203 -8.98 -5.11 -7.17
CA HIS A 203 -10.26 -5.33 -7.84
C HIS A 203 -11.41 -4.67 -7.06
N ALA A 204 -12.39 -4.09 -7.77
CA ALA A 204 -13.52 -3.37 -7.17
C ALA A 204 -14.37 -4.24 -6.22
N ALA A 205 -14.57 -5.52 -6.55
CA ALA A 205 -15.29 -6.50 -5.72
C ALA A 205 -14.75 -6.63 -4.28
N LYS A 206 -13.49 -6.27 -4.00
CA LYS A 206 -12.95 -6.27 -2.63
C LYS A 206 -13.52 -5.14 -1.76
N PHE A 207 -14.26 -4.21 -2.37
CA PHE A 207 -14.83 -3.01 -1.77
C PHE A 207 -16.28 -2.83 -2.21
N ALA A 208 -17.01 -3.93 -2.45
CA ALA A 208 -18.38 -3.92 -2.98
C ALA A 208 -19.30 -2.92 -2.23
N GLU A 209 -19.30 -2.97 -0.91
CA GLU A 209 -20.08 -2.07 -0.03
C GLU A 209 -19.80 -0.58 -0.26
N VAL A 210 -18.59 -0.24 -0.72
CA VAL A 210 -18.18 1.14 -1.01
C VAL A 210 -18.53 1.52 -2.45
N VAL A 211 -18.33 0.62 -3.41
CA VAL A 211 -18.34 0.97 -4.83
C VAL A 211 -19.70 0.73 -5.50
N GLU A 212 -20.45 -0.29 -5.10
CA GLU A 212 -21.75 -0.62 -5.71
C GLU A 212 -22.78 0.51 -5.57
N PRO A 213 -22.90 1.22 -4.41
CA PRO A 213 -23.76 2.40 -4.31
C PRO A 213 -23.35 3.52 -5.27
N GLU A 214 -22.05 3.66 -5.54
CA GLU A 214 -21.52 4.70 -6.43
C GLU A 214 -21.67 4.31 -7.91
N PHE A 215 -21.75 3.02 -8.22
CA PHE A 215 -21.97 2.51 -9.58
C PHE A 215 -23.43 2.31 -9.94
N GLY A 216 -24.31 2.19 -8.94
CA GLY A 216 -25.71 1.81 -9.13
C GLY A 216 -25.89 0.38 -9.65
N GLN A 217 -24.87 -0.48 -9.49
CA GLN A 217 -24.89 -1.88 -9.93
C GLN A 217 -23.97 -2.73 -9.05
N VAL A 218 -24.26 -4.03 -9.00
CA VAL A 218 -23.41 -5.04 -8.35
C VAL A 218 -22.13 -5.23 -9.16
N VAL A 219 -20.99 -5.37 -8.49
CA VAL A 219 -19.72 -5.67 -9.16
C VAL A 219 -19.56 -7.17 -9.33
N ASP A 220 -19.34 -7.62 -10.56
CA ASP A 220 -19.03 -9.02 -10.83
C ASP A 220 -17.79 -9.46 -10.04
N ILE A 221 -17.93 -10.55 -9.29
CA ILE A 221 -16.84 -11.16 -8.54
C ILE A 221 -16.17 -12.20 -9.46
N PRO A 222 -14.89 -12.02 -9.83
CA PRO A 222 -14.18 -13.01 -10.63
C PRO A 222 -14.16 -14.37 -9.95
N GLY A 223 -14.32 -15.45 -10.71
CA GLY A 223 -14.37 -16.83 -10.18
C GLY A 223 -13.28 -17.17 -9.15
N PRO A 224 -11.99 -16.85 -9.39
CA PRO A 224 -10.93 -17.08 -8.41
C PRO A 224 -11.12 -16.30 -7.09
N LEU A 225 -11.64 -15.07 -7.15
CA LEU A 225 -11.92 -14.27 -5.95
C LEU A 225 -13.15 -14.82 -5.22
N ALA A 226 -14.20 -15.23 -5.94
CA ALA A 226 -15.38 -15.86 -5.36
C ALA A 226 -15.00 -17.15 -4.61
N ALA A 227 -14.19 -18.01 -5.23
CA ALA A 227 -13.67 -19.22 -4.61
C ALA A 227 -12.84 -18.94 -3.35
N LEU A 228 -12.02 -17.87 -3.36
CA LEU A 228 -11.24 -17.47 -2.18
C LEU A 228 -12.14 -16.97 -1.03
N LEU A 229 -13.13 -16.13 -1.34
CA LEU A 229 -14.04 -15.55 -0.34
C LEU A 229 -14.98 -16.59 0.29
N ALA A 230 -15.29 -17.67 -0.42
CA ALA A 230 -16.12 -18.77 0.08
C ALA A 230 -15.39 -19.68 1.08
N ARG A 231 -14.07 -19.56 1.23
CA ARG A 231 -13.31 -20.40 2.16
C ARG A 231 -13.55 -20.00 3.61
N PRO A 232 -13.63 -20.95 4.55
CA PRO A 232 -13.72 -20.62 5.97
C PRO A 232 -12.52 -19.78 6.39
N SER A 233 -12.79 -18.69 7.12
CA SER A 233 -11.76 -17.84 7.71
C SER A 233 -11.67 -18.11 9.22
N HIS A 234 -10.44 -18.16 9.74
CA HIS A 234 -10.17 -18.32 11.16
C HIS A 234 -9.41 -17.09 11.64
N SER A 235 -9.95 -16.42 12.65
CA SER A 235 -9.28 -15.31 13.34
C SER A 235 -9.47 -15.48 14.85
N GLU A 236 -8.47 -15.08 15.61
CA GLU A 236 -8.50 -15.11 17.07
C GLU A 236 -8.35 -13.68 17.58
N ALA A 237 -9.32 -13.24 18.39
CA ALA A 237 -9.24 -11.94 19.03
C ALA A 237 -8.13 -11.95 20.09
N LEU A 238 -7.26 -10.95 20.05
CA LEU A 238 -6.18 -10.77 21.01
C LEU A 238 -6.24 -9.36 21.61
N ALA A 239 -5.87 -9.25 22.88
CA ALA A 239 -5.63 -7.94 23.47
C ALA A 239 -4.49 -7.25 22.73
N ALA A 240 -4.59 -5.93 22.55
CA ALA A 240 -3.57 -5.11 21.90
C ALA A 240 -2.35 -4.88 22.83
N SER A 241 -1.68 -5.97 23.22
CA SER A 241 -0.49 -5.95 24.05
C SER A 241 0.55 -6.95 23.57
N ASP A 242 1.82 -6.61 23.78
CA ASP A 242 2.95 -7.49 23.44
C ASP A 242 2.85 -8.83 24.16
N ASP A 243 2.45 -8.83 25.43
CA ASP A 243 2.35 -10.05 26.23
C ASP A 243 1.31 -11.02 25.69
N ALA A 244 0.15 -10.52 25.23
CA ALA A 244 -0.88 -11.35 24.61
C ALA A 244 -0.38 -11.99 23.31
N LEU A 245 0.34 -11.23 22.49
CA LEU A 245 0.95 -11.71 21.25
C LEU A 245 2.02 -12.77 21.53
N LEU A 246 2.96 -12.48 22.43
CA LEU A 246 4.04 -13.40 22.79
C LEU A 246 3.48 -14.71 23.36
N ALA A 247 2.51 -14.63 24.26
CA ALA A 247 1.87 -15.81 24.84
C ALA A 247 1.18 -16.67 23.76
N ARG A 248 0.56 -16.04 22.75
CA ARG A 248 -0.08 -16.76 21.65
C ARG A 248 0.95 -17.43 20.74
N LEU A 249 2.02 -16.73 20.37
CA LEU A 249 3.09 -17.27 19.53
C LEU A 249 3.74 -18.51 20.16
N TRP A 250 3.98 -18.50 21.47
CA TRP A 250 4.47 -19.68 22.18
C TRP A 250 3.49 -20.85 22.12
N ARG A 251 2.18 -20.60 22.27
CA ARG A 251 1.15 -21.67 22.17
C ARG A 251 1.04 -22.29 20.78
N LEU A 252 1.50 -21.61 19.72
CA LEU A 252 1.52 -22.19 18.37
C LEU A 252 2.60 -23.27 18.22
N GLN A 253 3.63 -23.31 19.08
CA GLN A 253 4.62 -24.38 19.09
C GLN A 253 4.10 -25.67 19.74
N ASP A 254 3.10 -25.57 20.62
CA ASP A 254 2.52 -26.71 21.31
C ASP A 254 1.42 -27.40 20.46
N ILE A 255 1.26 -27.00 19.18
CA ILE A 255 0.34 -27.58 18.21
C ILE A 255 1.17 -28.35 17.17
N ASP A 256 1.84 -29.40 17.63
CA ASP A 256 2.34 -30.52 16.81
C ASP A 256 1.95 -31.83 17.50
#